data_AF-W2CBY4-F1
#
_entry.id   AF-W2CBY4-F1
#
_cell.length_a   1.000
_cell.length_b   1.000
_cell.length_c   1.000
_cell.angle_alpha   90.00
_cell.angle_beta   90.00
_cell.angle_gamma   90.00
#
_symmetry.space_group_name_H-M   'P 1'
#
loop_
_entity.id
_entity.type
_entity.pdbx_description
1 polymer ?
#
loop_
_entity_poly.entity_id
_entity_poly.type
_entity_poly.pdbx_seq_one_letter_code
_entity_poly.pdbx_strand_id
1 'polypeptide(L)'
;MDFTDLHALLHATYGEMMPLCAHMTGIAKGIAGLGALFYIALRIWSSLARAEPIDVFPLLRPFVLGFCIMFFPSVVLGTVNAVLSPVVQGTEKLVHVQQNDLQSLRDQRDKLEEEAYRRDKSRAYLVDDAAWDEKVQEMGFIGPEDAITLAGMYAERTAFNTKRWFVKKIYQALELV
;
A
#
# COMPACT_ATOMS: atom_id res chain seq x y z
N MET A 1 4.65 -7.96 5.44
CA MET A 1 3.19 -7.71 5.34
C MET A 1 2.63 -8.11 3.96
N ASP A 2 1.87 -9.20 3.89
CA ASP A 2 1.29 -9.74 2.64
C ASP A 2 -0.05 -9.04 2.30
N PHE A 3 -0.05 -8.14 1.32
CA PHE A 3 -1.22 -7.31 0.96
C PHE A 3 -2.41 -8.14 0.43
N THR A 4 -2.12 -9.33 -0.12
CA THR A 4 -3.11 -10.31 -0.53
C THR A 4 -3.97 -10.76 0.66
N ASP A 5 -3.34 -10.91 1.82
CA ASP A 5 -3.96 -11.39 3.05
C ASP A 5 -4.85 -10.30 3.68
N LEU A 6 -4.40 -9.04 3.65
CA LEU A 6 -5.22 -7.91 4.10
C LEU A 6 -6.43 -7.69 3.18
N HIS A 7 -6.24 -7.79 1.86
CA HIS A 7 -7.35 -7.67 0.89
C HIS A 7 -8.36 -8.79 1.06
N ALA A 8 -7.89 -10.03 1.27
CA ALA A 8 -8.75 -11.18 1.56
C ALA A 8 -9.51 -10.99 2.87
N LEU A 9 -8.86 -10.48 3.93
CA LEU A 9 -9.48 -10.17 5.21
C LEU A 9 -10.54 -9.07 5.10
N LEU A 10 -10.26 -8.01 4.32
CA LEU A 10 -11.20 -6.91 4.06
C LEU A 10 -12.41 -7.38 3.26
N HIS A 11 -12.20 -8.28 2.29
CA HIS A 11 -13.28 -8.87 1.51
C HIS A 11 -14.13 -9.85 2.33
N ALA A 12 -13.51 -10.63 3.22
CA ALA A 12 -14.19 -11.53 4.14
C ALA A 12 -15.03 -10.74 5.16
N THR A 13 -14.45 -9.72 5.79
CA THR A 13 -15.17 -8.84 6.72
C THR A 13 -16.28 -8.05 6.03
N TYR A 14 -16.10 -7.60 4.79
CA TYR A 14 -17.17 -7.01 3.99
C TYR A 14 -18.34 -7.99 3.78
N GLY A 15 -18.02 -9.25 3.47
CA GLY A 15 -19.00 -10.33 3.33
C GLY A 15 -19.77 -10.62 4.62
N GLU A 16 -19.12 -10.51 5.78
CA GLU A 16 -19.74 -10.70 7.10
C GLU A 16 -20.56 -9.48 7.56
N MET A 17 -20.19 -8.25 7.16
CA MET A 17 -20.90 -7.04 7.57
C MET A 17 -22.15 -6.73 6.72
N MET A 18 -22.14 -7.12 5.45
CA MET A 18 -23.28 -6.98 4.54
C MET A 18 -24.61 -7.56 5.09
N PRO A 19 -24.67 -8.79 5.64
CA PRO A 19 -25.90 -9.33 6.23
C PRO A 19 -26.34 -8.61 7.51
N LEU A 20 -25.40 -8.04 8.27
CA LEU A 20 -25.71 -7.31 9.51
C LEU A 20 -26.47 -6.01 9.21
N CYS A 21 -26.16 -5.35 8.09
CA CYS A 21 -26.89 -4.17 7.60
C CYS A 21 -28.22 -4.51 6.90
N ALA A 22 -28.50 -5.78 6.61
CA ALA A 22 -29.67 -6.18 5.85
C ALA A 22 -30.99 -5.89 6.59
N HIS A 23 -31.03 -6.11 7.91
CA HIS A 23 -32.21 -5.80 8.72
C HIS A 23 -32.55 -4.30 8.72
N MET A 24 -31.54 -3.44 8.92
CA MET A 24 -31.72 -1.99 8.92
C MET A 24 -32.12 -1.48 7.52
N THR A 25 -31.54 -2.08 6.47
CA THR A 25 -31.89 -1.80 5.08
C THR A 25 -33.33 -2.23 4.77
N GLY A 26 -33.80 -3.34 5.32
CA GLY A 26 -35.19 -3.79 5.21
C GLY A 26 -36.18 -2.80 5.83
N ILE A 27 -35.89 -2.31 7.03
CA ILE A 27 -36.71 -1.29 7.70
C ILE A 27 -36.71 0.03 6.92
N ALA A 28 -35.54 0.47 6.46
CA ALA A 28 -35.41 1.69 5.65
C ALA A 28 -36.20 1.58 4.33
N LYS A 29 -36.15 0.41 3.66
CA LYS A 29 -36.97 0.10 2.48
C LYS A 29 -38.47 0.20 2.76
N GLY A 30 -38.91 -0.32 3.91
CA GLY A 30 -40.32 -0.23 4.33
C GLY A 30 -40.79 1.21 4.51
N ILE A 31 -40.01 2.04 5.21
CA ILE A 31 -40.33 3.46 5.43
C ILE A 31 -40.32 4.24 4.11
N ALA A 32 -39.33 3.99 3.24
CA ALA A 32 -39.24 4.60 1.93
C ALA A 32 -40.43 4.23 1.02
N GLY A 33 -40.86 2.96 1.04
CA GLY A 33 -42.03 2.49 0.28
C GLY A 33 -43.33 3.13 0.77
N LEU A 34 -43.52 3.25 2.08
CA LEU A 34 -44.70 3.90 2.66
C LEU A 34 -44.74 5.40 2.33
N GLY A 35 -43.58 6.08 2.40
CA GLY A 35 -43.45 7.48 1.97
C GLY A 35 -43.74 7.69 0.48
N ALA A 36 -43.26 6.78 -0.38
CA ALA A 36 -43.54 6.82 -1.81
C ALA A 36 -45.03 6.63 -2.12
N LEU A 37 -45.69 5.67 -1.46
CA LEU A 37 -47.14 5.46 -1.59
C LEU A 37 -47.92 6.70 -1.18
N PHE A 38 -47.58 7.31 -0.04
CA PHE A 38 -48.24 8.52 0.44
C PHE A 38 -48.04 9.71 -0.51
N TYR A 39 -46.83 9.88 -1.04
CA TYR A 39 -46.50 10.91 -2.02
C TYR A 39 -47.33 10.76 -3.30
N ILE A 40 -47.42 9.54 -3.84
CA ILE A 40 -48.20 9.25 -5.05
C ILE A 40 -49.68 9.46 -4.79
N ALA A 41 -50.21 8.98 -3.66
CA ALA A 41 -51.62 9.13 -3.31
C ALA A 41 -52.06 10.60 -3.20
N LEU A 42 -51.29 11.44 -2.52
CA LEU A 42 -51.58 12.88 -2.39
C LEU A 42 -51.51 13.60 -3.74
N ARG A 43 -50.57 13.21 -4.60
CA ARG A 43 -50.40 13.83 -5.91
C ARG A 43 -51.52 13.44 -6.88
N ILE A 44 -51.91 12.17 -6.90
CA ILE A 44 -53.02 11.68 -7.73
C ILE A 44 -54.35 12.23 -7.24
N TRP A 45 -54.58 12.32 -5.92
CA TRP A 45 -55.83 12.81 -5.35
C TRP A 45 -56.25 14.17 -5.91
N SER A 46 -55.32 15.10 -6.05
CA SER A 46 -55.60 16.43 -6.62
C SER A 46 -56.02 16.36 -8.09
N SER A 47 -55.39 15.50 -8.90
CA SER A 47 -55.78 15.32 -10.31
C SER A 47 -57.10 14.58 -10.45
N LEU A 48 -57.33 13.56 -9.61
CA LEU A 48 -58.57 12.78 -9.60
C LEU A 48 -59.77 13.65 -9.21
N ALA A 49 -59.61 14.51 -8.19
CA ALA A 49 -60.66 15.42 -7.72
C ALA A 49 -60.99 16.53 -8.74
N ARG A 50 -60.04 16.92 -9.60
CA ARG A 50 -60.23 17.92 -10.66
C ARG A 50 -60.66 17.32 -12.00
N ALA A 51 -60.72 15.99 -12.12
CA ALA A 51 -60.95 15.27 -13.38
C ALA A 51 -59.97 15.66 -14.51
N GLU A 52 -58.77 16.12 -14.14
CA GLU A 52 -57.70 16.44 -15.07
C GLU A 52 -56.90 15.17 -15.41
N PRO A 53 -56.38 15.03 -16.65
CA PRO A 53 -55.50 13.93 -17.01
C PRO A 53 -54.27 13.89 -16.09
N ILE A 54 -53.89 12.67 -15.66
CA ILE A 54 -52.82 12.47 -14.69
C ILE A 54 -51.47 12.66 -15.39
N ASP A 55 -50.67 13.62 -14.91
CA ASP A 55 -49.28 13.77 -15.35
C ASP A 55 -48.39 12.71 -14.69
N VAL A 56 -47.87 11.79 -15.51
CA VAL A 56 -47.05 10.64 -15.07
C VAL A 56 -45.59 11.00 -14.84
N PHE A 57 -45.11 12.12 -15.39
CA PHE A 57 -43.70 12.53 -15.28
C PHE A 57 -43.26 12.78 -13.83
N PRO A 58 -44.03 13.50 -13.00
CA PRO A 58 -43.74 13.67 -11.58
C PRO A 58 -43.83 12.37 -10.78
N LEU A 59 -44.64 11.41 -11.23
CA LEU A 59 -44.85 10.10 -10.58
C LEU A 59 -43.65 9.17 -10.74
N LEU A 60 -42.81 9.37 -11.75
CA LEU A 60 -41.65 8.53 -12.03
C LEU A 60 -40.52 8.70 -11.00
N ARG A 61 -40.40 9.89 -10.39
CA ARG A 61 -39.37 10.20 -9.37
C ARG A 61 -39.32 9.22 -8.18
N PRO A 62 -40.42 9.02 -7.44
CA PRO A 62 -40.43 8.07 -6.32
C PRO A 62 -40.20 6.62 -6.77
N PHE A 63 -40.60 6.26 -7.99
CA PHE A 63 -40.36 4.94 -8.57
C PHE A 63 -38.87 4.69 -8.85
N VAL A 64 -38.17 5.66 -9.46
CA VAL A 64 -36.73 5.56 -9.73
C VAL A 64 -35.93 5.48 -8.43
N LEU A 65 -36.27 6.30 -7.43
CA LEU A 65 -35.67 6.23 -6.09
C LEU A 65 -35.91 4.86 -5.43
N GLY A 66 -37.14 4.35 -5.48
CA GLY A 66 -37.48 3.03 -4.97
C GLY A 66 -36.70 1.91 -5.67
N PHE A 67 -36.59 1.99 -7.00
CA PHE A 67 -35.78 1.07 -7.80
C PHE A 67 -34.30 1.12 -7.38
N CYS A 68 -33.72 2.31 -7.23
CA CYS A 68 -32.36 2.49 -6.74
C CYS A 68 -32.14 1.90 -5.35
N ILE A 69 -33.11 2.01 -4.44
CA ILE A 69 -33.00 1.45 -3.07
C ILE A 69 -33.14 -0.08 -3.09
N MET A 70 -34.05 -0.63 -3.90
CA MET A 70 -34.25 -2.08 -4.01
C MET A 70 -33.02 -2.78 -4.60
N PHE A 71 -32.49 -2.23 -5.68
CA PHE A 71 -31.31 -2.73 -6.39
C PHE A 71 -29.98 -2.20 -5.85
N PHE A 72 -29.99 -1.45 -4.75
CA PHE A 72 -28.78 -0.95 -4.10
C PHE A 72 -27.73 -2.05 -3.84
N PRO A 73 -28.09 -3.22 -3.27
CA PRO A 73 -27.08 -4.23 -2.91
C PRO A 73 -26.45 -4.93 -4.12
N SER A 74 -27.19 -5.10 -5.22
CA SER A 74 -26.74 -5.88 -6.37
C SER A 74 -26.18 -5.01 -7.48
N VAL A 75 -26.88 -3.92 -7.83
CA VAL A 75 -26.52 -3.06 -8.96
C VAL A 75 -25.56 -1.97 -8.53
N VAL A 76 -25.85 -1.26 -7.42
CA VAL A 76 -25.01 -0.13 -7.00
C VAL A 76 -23.69 -0.63 -6.39
N LEU A 77 -23.73 -1.56 -5.45
CA LEU A 77 -22.49 -2.09 -4.86
C LEU A 77 -21.65 -2.88 -5.88
N GLY A 78 -22.30 -3.64 -6.78
CA GLY A 78 -21.63 -4.38 -7.84
C GLY A 78 -20.92 -3.48 -8.85
N THR A 79 -21.57 -2.39 -9.29
CA THR A 79 -20.96 -1.41 -10.20
C THR A 79 -19.86 -0.60 -9.54
N VAL A 80 -20.05 -0.21 -8.27
CA VAL A 80 -19.04 0.50 -7.48
C VAL A 80 -17.79 -0.37 -7.33
N ASN A 81 -17.92 -1.64 -6.97
CA ASN A 81 -16.76 -2.56 -6.90
C ASN A 81 -16.10 -2.77 -8.26
N ALA A 82 -16.85 -2.84 -9.35
CA ALA A 82 -16.28 -2.96 -10.70
C ALA A 82 -15.46 -1.72 -11.11
N VAL A 83 -15.89 -0.52 -10.71
CA VAL A 83 -15.17 0.73 -10.99
C VAL A 83 -13.96 0.92 -10.07
N LEU A 84 -14.09 0.54 -8.79
CA LEU A 84 -13.01 0.71 -7.81
C LEU A 84 -11.92 -0.36 -7.92
N SER A 85 -12.24 -1.57 -8.38
CA SER A 85 -11.27 -2.65 -8.55
C SER A 85 -10.03 -2.25 -9.38
N PRO A 86 -10.14 -1.63 -10.57
CA PRO A 86 -8.97 -1.19 -11.33
C PRO A 86 -8.19 -0.05 -10.67
N VAL A 87 -8.86 0.83 -9.90
CA VAL A 87 -8.20 1.92 -9.15
C VAL A 87 -7.36 1.36 -8.01
N VAL A 88 -7.89 0.37 -7.29
CA VAL A 88 -7.18 -0.32 -6.20
C VAL A 88 -6.01 -1.13 -6.76
N GLN A 89 -6.22 -1.92 -7.82
CA GLN A 89 -5.15 -2.67 -8.50
C GLN A 89 -4.08 -1.75 -9.10
N GLY A 90 -4.47 -0.59 -9.62
CA GLY A 90 -3.53 0.42 -10.12
C GLY A 90 -2.64 0.98 -9.01
N THR A 91 -3.23 1.24 -7.84
CA THR A 91 -2.49 1.75 -6.67
C THR A 91 -1.51 0.70 -6.13
N GLU A 92 -1.93 -0.57 -6.07
CA GLU A 92 -1.07 -1.70 -5.70
C GLU A 92 0.14 -1.84 -6.64
N LYS A 93 -0.09 -1.77 -7.96
CA LYS A 93 1.00 -1.78 -8.95
C LYS A 93 1.96 -0.61 -8.76
N LEU A 94 1.47 0.57 -8.42
CA LEU A 94 2.31 1.75 -8.19
C LEU A 94 3.25 1.55 -6.98
N VAL A 95 2.75 0.94 -5.91
CA VAL A 95 3.55 0.61 -4.72
C VAL A 95 4.63 -0.42 -5.06
N HIS A 96 4.29 -1.47 -5.83
CA HIS A 96 5.29 -2.47 -6.25
C HIS A 96 6.36 -1.90 -7.19
N VAL A 97 5.99 -0.99 -8.10
CA VAL A 97 6.96 -0.27 -8.93
C VAL A 97 7.89 0.57 -8.05
N GLN A 98 7.35 1.28 -7.04
CA GLN A 98 8.18 2.04 -6.11
C GLN A 98 9.12 1.14 -5.29
N GLN A 99 8.69 -0.05 -4.87
CA GLN A 99 9.57 -1.00 -4.17
C GLN A 99 10.74 -1.46 -5.04
N ASN A 100 10.47 -1.81 -6.31
CA ASN A 100 11.50 -2.23 -7.26
C ASN A 100 12.48 -1.09 -7.58
N ASP A 101 11.98 0.13 -7.79
CA ASP A 101 12.81 1.30 -8.03
C ASP A 101 13.68 1.63 -6.81
N LEU A 102 13.13 1.53 -5.60
CA LEU A 102 13.88 1.76 -4.36
C LEU A 102 15.03 0.76 -4.20
N GLN A 103 14.84 -0.50 -4.59
CA GLN A 103 15.89 -1.51 -4.55
C GLN A 103 17.01 -1.18 -5.55
N SER A 104 16.66 -0.78 -6.77
CA SER A 104 17.65 -0.34 -7.77
C SER A 104 18.42 0.91 -7.32
N LEU A 105 17.75 1.86 -6.65
CA LEU A 105 18.35 3.08 -6.09
C LEU A 105 19.28 2.76 -4.91
N ARG A 106 18.93 1.77 -4.08
CA ARG A 106 19.80 1.26 -3.01
C ARG A 106 21.07 0.61 -3.56
N ASP A 107 20.95 -0.22 -4.60
CA ASP A 107 22.12 -0.84 -5.24
C ASP A 107 23.04 0.19 -5.89
N GLN A 108 22.48 1.24 -6.50
CA GLN A 108 23.25 2.37 -7.03
C GLN A 108 23.95 3.16 -5.91
N ARG A 109 23.25 3.41 -4.79
CA ARG A 109 23.83 4.04 -3.61
C ARG A 109 24.99 3.25 -3.02
N ASP A 110 24.84 1.93 -2.89
CA ASP A 110 25.88 1.05 -2.37
C ASP A 110 27.13 1.06 -3.27
N LYS A 111 26.95 0.99 -4.59
CA LYS A 111 28.05 1.08 -5.57
C LYS A 111 28.78 2.42 -5.51
N LEU A 112 28.04 3.53 -5.45
CA LEU A 112 28.63 4.87 -5.35
C LEU A 112 29.37 5.07 -4.03
N GLU A 113 28.88 4.51 -2.93
CA GLU A 113 29.59 4.51 -1.65
C GLU A 113 30.89 3.69 -1.75
N GLU A 114 30.87 2.50 -2.35
CA GLU A 114 32.08 1.70 -2.60
C GLU A 114 33.10 2.42 -3.49
N GLU A 115 32.65 3.09 -4.54
CA GLU A 115 33.51 3.92 -5.41
C GLU A 115 34.09 5.13 -4.67
N ALA A 116 33.32 5.76 -3.78
CA ALA A 116 33.80 6.85 -2.94
C ALA A 116 34.88 6.38 -1.96
N TYR A 117 34.70 5.21 -1.33
CA TYR A 117 35.72 4.60 -0.48
C TYR A 117 36.97 4.17 -1.25
N ARG A 118 36.82 3.72 -2.51
CA ARG A 118 37.97 3.44 -3.41
C ARG A 118 38.73 4.70 -3.83
N ARG A 119 38.03 5.81 -4.06
CA ARG A 119 38.65 7.09 -4.46
C ARG A 119 39.40 7.76 -3.29
N ASP A 120 38.93 7.57 -2.06
CA ASP A 120 39.60 8.07 -0.87
C ASP A 120 40.81 7.17 -0.53
N LYS A 121 42.01 7.59 -0.98
CA LYS A 121 43.29 6.88 -0.80
C LYS A 121 43.60 6.53 0.68
N SER A 122 43.00 7.25 1.63
CA SER A 122 43.16 6.99 3.07
C SER A 122 42.31 5.82 3.59
N ARG A 123 41.16 5.54 2.95
CA ARG A 123 40.13 4.56 3.37
C ARG A 123 39.95 3.40 2.39
N ALA A 124 40.62 3.42 1.24
CA ALA A 124 40.58 2.36 0.22
C ALA A 124 40.91 0.96 0.77
N TYR A 125 41.78 0.86 1.79
CA TYR A 125 42.17 -0.39 2.44
C TYR A 125 41.03 -1.10 3.19
N LEU A 126 39.91 -0.41 3.45
CA LEU A 126 38.74 -0.98 4.12
C LEU A 126 37.89 -1.83 3.17
N VAL A 127 37.95 -1.57 1.86
CA VAL A 127 37.09 -2.18 0.84
C VAL A 127 37.86 -3.07 -0.15
N ASP A 128 39.12 -2.74 -0.46
CA ASP A 128 39.91 -3.43 -1.49
C ASP A 128 41.07 -4.25 -0.88
N ASP A 129 41.15 -5.53 -1.20
CA ASP A 129 42.18 -6.46 -0.71
C ASP A 129 43.57 -6.14 -1.27
N ALA A 130 43.65 -5.61 -2.50
CA ALA A 130 44.93 -5.25 -3.12
C ALA A 130 45.57 -4.01 -2.46
N ALA A 131 44.75 -3.00 -2.12
CA ALA A 131 45.20 -1.81 -1.40
C ALA A 131 45.52 -2.11 0.09
N TRP A 132 44.91 -3.16 0.64
CA TRP A 132 45.28 -3.72 1.93
C TRP A 132 46.66 -4.35 1.88
N ASP A 133 46.91 -5.26 0.93
CA ASP A 133 48.20 -5.94 0.79
C ASP A 133 49.34 -4.97 0.45
N GLU A 134 49.09 -3.94 -0.35
CA GLU A 134 50.06 -2.86 -0.62
C GLU A 134 50.39 -2.09 0.66
N LYS A 135 49.39 -1.68 1.46
CA LYS A 135 49.63 -1.03 2.76
C LYS A 135 50.36 -1.93 3.77
N VAL A 136 50.04 -3.22 3.79
CA VAL A 136 50.68 -4.21 4.67
C VAL A 136 52.14 -4.43 4.27
N GLN A 137 52.44 -4.44 2.97
CA GLN A 137 53.82 -4.52 2.45
C GLN A 137 54.60 -3.22 2.63
N GLU A 138 53.95 -2.06 2.49
CA GLU A 138 54.56 -0.73 2.68
C GLU A 138 54.97 -0.49 4.15
N MET A 139 54.23 -1.08 5.10
CA MET A 139 54.62 -1.14 6.52
C MET A 139 55.61 -2.29 6.85
N GLY A 140 56.21 -2.92 5.83
CA GLY A 140 57.07 -4.09 5.93
C GLY A 140 57.97 -4.11 7.17
N PHE A 141 57.62 -5.04 8.07
CA PHE A 141 58.22 -5.37 9.37
C PHE A 141 59.69 -4.94 9.57
N ILE A 142 59.93 -4.00 10.51
CA ILE A 142 60.96 -4.03 11.58
C ILE A 142 60.53 -3.01 12.68
N GLY A 143 59.64 -3.38 13.62
CA GLY A 143 59.37 -2.54 14.80
C GLY A 143 58.10 -2.85 15.61
N PRO A 144 58.07 -2.67 16.96
CA PRO A 144 56.89 -2.92 17.80
C PRO A 144 55.75 -1.91 17.61
N GLU A 145 56.03 -0.68 17.15
CA GLU A 145 55.00 0.34 16.89
C GLU A 145 54.20 0.03 15.62
N ASP A 146 54.84 -0.52 14.58
CA ASP A 146 54.20 -0.91 13.31
C ASP A 146 53.29 -2.14 13.44
N ALA A 147 53.59 -3.03 14.41
CA ALA A 147 52.73 -4.15 14.73
C ALA A 147 51.40 -3.70 15.38
N ILE A 148 51.43 -2.61 16.16
CA ILE A 148 50.25 -2.05 16.83
C ILE A 148 49.36 -1.31 15.83
N THR A 149 49.94 -0.55 14.90
CA THR A 149 49.19 0.13 13.83
C THR A 149 48.58 -0.84 12.83
N LEU A 150 49.28 -1.92 12.49
CA LEU A 150 48.74 -3.02 11.67
C LEU A 150 47.56 -3.72 12.36
N ALA A 151 47.69 -4.02 13.66
CA ALA A 151 46.61 -4.61 14.45
C ALA A 151 45.40 -3.66 14.56
N GLY A 152 45.64 -2.36 14.71
CA GLY A 152 44.60 -1.32 14.70
C GLY A 152 43.85 -1.26 13.37
N MET A 153 44.56 -1.27 12.25
CA MET A 153 43.92 -1.31 10.92
C MET A 153 43.12 -2.59 10.68
N TYR A 154 43.57 -3.75 11.20
CA TYR A 154 42.81 -5.00 11.10
C TYR A 154 41.54 -4.96 11.96
N ALA A 155 41.64 -4.39 13.17
CA ALA A 155 40.48 -4.15 14.04
C ALA A 155 39.48 -3.17 13.41
N GLU A 156 39.94 -2.11 12.75
CA GLU A 156 39.08 -1.16 12.04
C GLU A 156 38.37 -1.81 10.84
N ARG A 157 39.08 -2.63 10.06
CA ARG A 157 38.51 -3.35 8.90
C ARG A 157 37.45 -4.38 9.33
N THR A 158 37.74 -5.15 10.38
CA THR A 158 36.80 -6.13 10.93
C THR A 158 35.57 -5.46 11.57
N ALA A 159 35.76 -4.37 12.31
CA ALA A 159 34.66 -3.59 12.86
C ALA A 159 33.77 -2.97 11.77
N PHE A 160 34.37 -2.44 10.70
CA PHE A 160 33.65 -1.88 9.55
C PHE A 160 32.78 -2.95 8.84
N ASN A 161 33.37 -4.10 8.52
CA ASN A 161 32.67 -5.21 7.88
C ASN A 161 31.55 -5.77 8.78
N THR A 162 31.81 -5.91 10.08
CA THR A 162 30.81 -6.38 11.06
C THR A 162 29.64 -5.40 11.17
N LYS A 163 29.90 -4.09 11.19
CA LYS A 163 28.85 -3.05 11.22
C LYS A 163 27.99 -3.08 9.95
N ARG A 164 28.59 -3.15 8.76
CA ARG A 164 27.86 -3.29 7.48
C ARG A 164 27.00 -4.55 7.46
N TRP A 165 27.55 -5.68 7.90
CA TRP A 165 26.81 -6.94 7.99
C TRP A 165 25.62 -6.85 8.96
N PHE A 166 25.81 -6.27 10.15
CA PHE A 166 24.76 -6.14 11.16
C PHE A 166 23.60 -5.26 10.69
N VAL A 167 23.92 -4.11 10.10
CA VAL A 167 22.93 -3.19 9.52
C VAL A 167 22.15 -3.89 8.40
N LYS A 168 22.84 -4.61 7.51
CA LYS A 168 22.20 -5.39 6.44
C LYS A 168 21.26 -6.46 7.00
N LYS A 169 21.62 -7.11 8.11
CA LYS A 169 20.77 -8.10 8.79
C LYS A 169 19.56 -7.48 9.46
N ILE A 170 19.67 -6.29 10.05
CA ILE A 170 18.52 -5.55 10.58
C ILE A 170 17.54 -5.20 9.47
N TYR A 171 18.03 -4.69 8.33
CA TYR A 171 17.16 -4.35 7.21
C TYR A 171 16.48 -5.60 6.62
N GLN A 172 17.19 -6.72 6.47
CA GLN A 172 16.59 -7.99 6.03
C GLN A 172 15.54 -8.51 7.01
N ALA A 173 15.73 -8.32 8.31
CA ALA A 173 14.75 -8.71 9.32
C ALA A 173 13.51 -7.80 9.31
N LEU A 174 13.70 -6.50 9.07
CA LEU A 174 12.60 -5.53 8.94
C LEU A 174 11.80 -5.75 7.65
N GLU A 175 12.43 -6.21 6.57
CA GLU A 175 11.74 -6.58 5.32
C GLU A 175 10.96 -7.91 5.44
N LEU A 176 11.27 -8.76 6.42
CA LEU A 176 10.58 -10.02 6.70
C LEU A 176 9.38 -9.88 7.66
N VAL A 177 9.20 -8.71 8.30
CA VAL A 177 8.05 -8.36 9.15
C VAL A 177 7.07 -7.49 8.35
#